data_AF-S4YSB5-F1
#
_entry.id   AF-S4YSB5-F1
#
_cell.length_a   1.000
_cell.length_b   1.000
_cell.length_c   1.000
_cell.angle_alpha   90.00
_cell.angle_beta   90.00
_cell.angle_gamma   90.00
#
_symmetry.space_group_name_H-M   'P 1'
#
loop_
_entity.id
_entity.type
_entity.pdbx_description
1 polymer ?
#
loop_
_entity_poly.entity_id
_entity_poly.type
_entity_poly.pdbx_seq_one_letter_code
_entity_poly.pdbx_strand_id
1 'polypeptide(L)' 'MRLNEEFRTQLEDEMRKDGDTSLATWIKRILRKELQQRGIEPKG' A
#
# COMPACT_ATOMS: atom_id res chain seq x y z
N MET A 1 -2.72 8.07 12.16
CA MET A 1 -1.35 8.36 11.69
C MET A 1 -1.44 9.46 10.65
N ARG A 2 -0.74 10.58 10.82
CA ARG A 2 -0.71 11.65 9.82
C ARG A 2 0.47 11.38 8.89
N LEU A 3 0.18 11.15 7.61
CA LEU A 3 1.21 11.05 6.58
C LEU A 3 1.64 12.47 6.22
N ASN A 4 2.94 12.69 6.03
CA ASN A 4 3.42 13.91 5.38
C ASN A 4 2.80 13.99 3.97
N GLU A 5 2.41 15.18 3.53
CA GLU A 5 1.73 15.39 2.24
C GLU A 5 2.59 14.94 1.05
N GLU A 6 3.91 15.13 1.13
CA GLU A 6 4.85 14.61 0.13
C GLU A 6 4.84 13.09 0.07
N PHE A 7 4.87 12.44 1.24
CA PHE A 7 4.85 10.97 1.31
C PHE A 7 3.51 10.41 0.82
N ARG A 8 2.40 11.09 1.11
CA ARG A 8 1.09 10.72 0.56
C ARG A 8 1.08 10.82 -0.97
N THR A 9 1.62 11.89 -1.53
CA THR A 9 1.68 12.10 -2.98
C THR A 9 2.48 11.01 -3.66
N GLN A 10 3.61 10.60 -3.08
CA GLN A 10 4.42 9.48 -3.59
C GLN A 10 3.62 8.17 -3.61
N LEU A 11 2.89 7.86 -2.54
CA LEU A 11 2.06 6.65 -2.49
C LEU A 11 0.91 6.69 -3.49
N GLU A 12 0.29 7.85 -3.71
CA GLU A 12 -0.76 8.03 -4.71
C GLU A 12 -0.24 7.89 -6.15
N ASP A 13 0.99 8.32 -6.43
CA ASP A 13 1.63 8.13 -7.74
C ASP A 13 1.91 6.65 -8.03
N GLU A 14 2.52 5.94 -7.08
CA GLU A 14 2.79 4.50 -7.21
C GLU A 14 1.48 3.69 -7.29
N MET A 15 0.46 4.06 -6.50
CA MET A 15 -0.87 3.46 -6.60
C MET A 15 -1.46 3.58 -8.02
N ARG A 16 -1.33 4.75 -8.66
CA ARG A 16 -1.83 4.97 -10.02
C ARG A 16 -1.04 4.15 -11.04
N LYS A 17 0.28 4.01 -10.88
CA LYS A 17 1.10 3.13 -11.73
C LYS A 17 0.68 1.67 -11.65
N ASP A 18 0.27 1.25 -10.46
CA ASP A 18 -0.27 -0.09 -10.20
C ASP A 18 -1.72 -0.29 -10.69
N GLY A 19 -2.39 0.77 -11.15
CA GLY A 19 -3.76 0.75 -11.66
C GLY A 19 -4.83 0.74 -10.57
N ASP A 20 -4.48 0.98 -9.31
CA ASP A 20 -5.42 1.05 -8.20
C ASP A 20 -6.06 2.45 -8.09
N THR A 21 -7.32 2.50 -7.63
CA THR A 21 -8.09 3.75 -7.48
C THR A 21 -8.26 4.18 -6.02
N SER A 22 -7.91 3.31 -5.07
CA SER A 22 -8.05 3.53 -3.63
C SER A 22 -6.73 3.31 -2.91
N LEU A 23 -6.20 4.39 -2.33
CA LEU A 23 -4.92 4.36 -1.62
C LEU A 23 -4.94 3.38 -0.46
N ALA A 24 -6.05 3.31 0.27
CA ALA A 24 -6.20 2.38 1.38
C ALA A 24 -6.21 0.91 0.92
N THR A 25 -6.86 0.61 -0.20
CA THR A 25 -6.90 -0.75 -0.78
C THR A 25 -5.52 -1.14 -1.30
N TRP A 26 -4.86 -0.24 -2.01
CA TRP A 26 -3.51 -0.43 -2.52
C TRP A 26 -2.51 -0.69 -1.40
N ILE A 27 -2.49 0.15 -0.36
CA ILE A 27 -1.61 -0.03 0.80
C ILE A 27 -1.85 -1.40 1.45
N LYS A 28 -3.11 -1.82 1.67
CA LYS A 28 -3.40 -3.15 2.20
C LYS A 28 -2.85 -4.26 1.31
N ARG A 29 -2.97 -4.13 -0.01
CA ARG A 29 -2.45 -5.10 -0.98
C ARG A 29 -0.92 -5.21 -0.90
N ILE A 30 -0.21 -4.07 -0.85
CA ILE A 30 1.24 -4.03 -0.69
C ILE A 30 1.67 -4.66 0.64
N LEU A 31 1.01 -4.30 1.75
CA LEU A 31 1.32 -4.86 3.07
C LEU A 31 1.08 -6.37 3.13
N ARG A 32 -0.01 -6.88 2.53
CA ARG A 32 -0.26 -8.33 2.45
C ARG A 32 0.82 -9.05 1.65
N LYS A 33 1.26 -8.48 0.52
CA LYS A 33 2.37 -9.03 -0.27
C LYS A 33 3.67 -9.07 0.53
N GLU A 34 3.99 -8.00 1.25
CA GLU A 34 5.18 -7.92 2.11
C GLU A 34 5.15 -8.98 3.22
N LEU A 35 3.99 -9.17 3.89
CA LEU A 35 3.82 -10.20 4.89
C LEU A 35 4.07 -11.60 4.30
N GLN A 36 3.48 -11.89 3.13
CA GLN A 36 3.69 -13.16 2.44
C GLN A 36 5.15 -13.40 2.07
N GLN A 37 5.86 -12.36 1.58
CA GLN A 37 7.30 -12.46 1.28
C GLN A 37 8.14 -12.78 2.51
N ARG A 38 7.70 -12.35 3.70
CA ARG A 38 8.34 -12.67 4.98
C ARG A 38 7.89 -14.00 5.58
N GLY A 39 7.07 -14.78 4.86
CA GLY A 39 6.53 -16.06 5.33
C GLY A 39 5.42 -15.91 6.38
N ILE A 40 4.85 -14.71 6.51
CA ILE A 40 3.77 -14.42 7.46
C ILE A 40 2.45 -14.50 6.69
N GLU A 41 1.56 -15.39 7.12
CA GLU A 41 0.22 -15.46 6.55
C GLU A 41 -0.59 -14.20 6.92
N PRO A 42 -1.04 -13.40 5.94
CA PRO A 42 -1.79 -12.18 6.21
C PRO A 42 -3.17 -12.55 6.78
N LYS A 43 -3.41 -12.16 8.03
CA LYS A 43 -4.71 -12.35 8.69
C LYS A 43 -5.58 -11.11 8.45
N GLY A 44 -6.75 -11.31 7.84
CA GLY A 44 -7.74 -10.26 7.55
C GLY A 44 -7.64 -9.71 6.13
#